data_AF-A0A968MIZ4-F1
#
_entry.id   AF-A0A968MIZ4-F1
#
_cell.length_a   1.000
_cell.length_b   1.000
_cell.length_c   1.000
_cell.angle_alpha   90.00
_cell.angle_beta   90.00
_cell.angle_gamma   90.00
#
_symmetry.space_group_name_H-M   'P 1'
#
loop_
_entity.id
_entity.type
_entity.pdbx_description
1 polymer ?
#
loop_
_entity_poly.entity_id
_entity_poly.type
_entity_poly.pdbx_seq_one_letter_code
_entity_poly.pdbx_strand_id
1 'polypeptide(L)'
;MNDINEVIVINDLKDLFHKWSGEEPDHIDFLPESGSIRRYYRMKNNNLKAVGVFNPDVRENRAFLYLSAHFKQKGLNVPEVYASNLDKHIYLEEDLGNTLLYNYYVDHINDEESIVNIYKSVIREMPALQMESAKGLDFSICYPRAAFDRQSMIWDLNYF
;
A
#
# COMPACT_ATOMS: atom_id res chain seq x y z
N MET A 1 6.51 -23.09 1.39
CA MET A 1 5.86 -22.77 2.68
C MET A 1 4.37 -22.93 2.45
N ASN A 2 3.73 -23.81 3.22
CA ASN A 2 2.58 -24.65 2.86
C ASN A 2 1.29 -23.91 2.44
N ASP A 3 0.59 -24.46 1.43
CA ASP A 3 -0.75 -24.04 0.97
C ASP A 3 -1.76 -23.82 2.11
N ILE A 4 -1.60 -24.54 3.23
CA ILE A 4 -2.44 -24.41 4.43
C ILE A 4 -2.36 -22.99 5.03
N ASN A 5 -1.17 -22.39 5.07
CA ASN A 5 -1.00 -21.05 5.65
C ASN A 5 -1.65 -19.98 4.77
N GLU A 6 -1.63 -20.17 3.45
CA GLU A 6 -2.29 -19.27 2.52
C GLU A 6 -3.81 -19.36 2.63
N VAL A 7 -4.37 -20.57 2.76
CA VAL A 7 -5.81 -20.76 3.00
C VAL A 7 -6.25 -20.07 4.29
N ILE A 8 -5.45 -20.15 5.37
CA ILE A 8 -5.74 -19.46 6.64
C ILE A 8 -5.77 -17.94 6.43
N VAL A 9 -4.74 -17.38 5.77
CA VAL A 9 -4.65 -15.93 5.50
C VAL A 9 -5.84 -15.45 4.66
N ILE A 10 -6.24 -16.19 3.63
CA ILE A 10 -7.38 -15.82 2.79
C ILE A 10 -8.69 -15.84 3.60
N ASN A 11 -8.89 -16.83 4.48
CA ASN A 11 -10.07 -16.88 5.34
C ASN A 11 -10.08 -15.72 6.35
N ASP A 12 -8.93 -15.40 6.94
CA ASP A 12 -8.81 -14.27 7.85
C ASP A 12 -9.09 -12.92 7.15
N LEU A 13 -8.67 -12.78 5.90
CA LEU A 13 -8.97 -11.62 5.07
C LEU A 13 -10.45 -11.55 4.69
N LYS A 14 -11.11 -12.69 4.38
CA LYS A 14 -12.57 -12.75 4.16
C LYS A 14 -13.34 -12.27 5.37
N ASP A 15 -13.00 -12.78 6.56
CA ASP A 15 -13.60 -12.36 7.82
C ASP A 15 -13.45 -10.84 8.03
N LEU A 16 -12.26 -10.30 7.73
CA LEU A 16 -11.98 -8.87 7.86
C LEU A 16 -12.78 -8.05 6.83
N PHE A 17 -12.91 -8.55 5.60
CA PHE A 17 -13.70 -7.92 4.54
C PHE A 17 -15.16 -7.88 4.94
N HIS A 18 -15.74 -9.00 5.35
CA HIS A 18 -17.12 -9.08 5.83
C HIS A 18 -17.37 -8.15 7.02
N LYS A 19 -16.43 -8.07 7.97
CA LYS A 19 -16.54 -7.16 9.11
C LYS A 19 -16.58 -5.68 8.69
N TRP A 20 -15.86 -5.30 7.64
CA TRP A 20 -15.84 -3.94 7.12
C TRP A 20 -17.06 -3.63 6.23
N SER A 21 -17.40 -4.52 5.30
CA SER A 21 -18.39 -4.29 4.25
C SER A 21 -19.81 -4.76 4.60
N GLY A 22 -19.94 -5.71 5.53
CA GLY A 22 -21.18 -6.46 5.79
C GLY A 22 -21.47 -7.56 4.75
N GLU A 23 -20.59 -7.75 3.75
CA GLU A 23 -20.77 -8.69 2.63
C GLU A 23 -19.51 -9.52 2.43
N GLU A 24 -19.65 -10.74 1.89
CA GLU A 24 -18.49 -11.54 1.51
C GLU A 24 -17.91 -11.08 0.15
N PRO A 25 -16.61 -11.27 -0.10
CA PRO A 25 -16.03 -11.07 -1.43
C PRO A 25 -16.43 -12.23 -2.37
N ASP A 26 -16.93 -11.90 -3.56
CA ASP A 26 -17.24 -12.88 -4.61
C ASP A 26 -15.98 -13.39 -5.31
N HIS A 27 -14.93 -12.57 -5.33
CA HIS A 27 -13.66 -12.89 -5.98
C HIS A 27 -12.48 -12.41 -5.13
N ILE A 28 -11.42 -13.24 -5.11
CA ILE A 28 -10.15 -12.95 -4.47
C ILE A 28 -9.04 -13.34 -5.43
N ASP A 29 -8.31 -12.35 -5.92
CA ASP A 29 -7.22 -12.51 -6.87
C ASP A 29 -5.88 -12.19 -6.19
N PHE A 30 -4.94 -13.13 -6.18
CA PHE A 30 -3.59 -12.87 -5.68
C PHE A 30 -2.86 -11.91 -6.62
N LEU A 31 -2.22 -10.87 -6.06
CA LEU A 31 -1.42 -9.93 -6.83
C LEU A 31 0.07 -10.32 -6.78
N PRO A 32 0.82 -10.16 -7.90
CA PRO A 32 2.23 -10.55 -7.96
C PRO A 32 3.09 -9.94 -6.86
N GLU A 33 4.00 -10.73 -6.29
CA GLU A 33 4.95 -10.25 -5.28
C GLU A 33 5.90 -9.19 -5.87
N SER A 34 6.12 -8.11 -5.13
CA SER A 34 6.91 -6.95 -5.57
C SER A 34 8.22 -6.79 -4.78
N GLY A 35 8.91 -7.90 -4.50
CA GLY A 35 10.21 -7.88 -3.81
C GLY A 35 10.14 -7.68 -2.29
N SER A 36 8.97 -7.86 -1.69
CA SER A 36 8.77 -7.88 -0.23
C SER A 36 8.11 -9.20 0.19
N ILE A 37 8.15 -9.52 1.48
CA ILE A 37 7.42 -10.66 2.05
C ILE A 37 5.90 -10.42 2.16
N ARG A 38 5.42 -9.19 1.86
CA ARG A 38 4.01 -8.84 1.92
C ARG A 38 3.27 -9.47 0.75
N ARG A 39 2.08 -9.98 1.03
CA ARG A 39 1.17 -10.60 0.06
C ARG A 39 -0.07 -9.75 -0.07
N TYR A 40 -0.48 -9.51 -1.30
CA TYR A 40 -1.63 -8.68 -1.62
C TYR A 40 -2.68 -9.50 -2.36
N TYR A 41 -3.93 -9.34 -1.97
CA TYR A 41 -5.08 -10.04 -2.51
C TYR A 41 -6.12 -9.00 -2.89
N ARG A 42 -6.45 -8.88 -4.18
CA ARG A 42 -7.56 -8.02 -4.61
C ARG A 42 -8.87 -8.74 -4.32
N MET A 43 -9.70 -8.14 -3.49
CA MET A 43 -10.97 -8.68 -3.03
C MET A 43 -12.11 -7.80 -3.56
N LYS A 44 -13.09 -8.41 -4.20
CA LYS A 44 -14.23 -7.67 -4.78
C LYS A 44 -15.54 -8.42 -4.64
N ASN A 45 -16.61 -7.66 -4.52
CA ASN A 45 -17.97 -8.10 -4.79
C ASN A 45 -18.65 -7.10 -5.73
N ASN A 46 -19.95 -7.24 -5.96
CA ASN A 46 -20.69 -6.38 -6.90
C ASN A 46 -20.62 -4.87 -6.56
N ASN A 47 -20.43 -4.51 -5.29
CA ASN A 47 -20.53 -3.12 -4.82
C ASN A 47 -19.20 -2.55 -4.34
N LEU A 48 -18.28 -3.40 -3.89
CA LEU A 48 -17.10 -3.00 -3.11
C LEU A 48 -15.84 -3.69 -3.60
N LYS A 49 -14.71 -2.99 -3.45
CA LYS A 49 -13.37 -3.45 -3.81
C LYS A 49 -12.39 -3.03 -2.73
N ALA A 50 -11.48 -3.92 -2.39
CA ALA A 50 -10.39 -3.64 -1.47
C ALA A 50 -9.17 -4.50 -1.84
N VAL A 51 -8.00 -4.10 -1.36
CA VAL A 51 -6.80 -4.94 -1.34
C VAL A 51 -6.60 -5.43 0.08
N GLY A 52 -6.65 -6.75 0.25
CA GLY A 52 -6.26 -7.44 1.46
C GLY A 52 -4.76 -7.65 1.49
N VAL A 53 -4.12 -7.27 2.58
CA VAL A 53 -2.68 -7.38 2.76
C VAL A 53 -2.38 -8.27 3.93
N PHE A 54 -1.44 -9.19 3.73
CA PHE A 54 -0.81 -9.97 4.79
C PHE A 54 0.68 -9.65 4.83
N ASN A 55 1.19 -9.36 6.02
CA ASN A 55 2.61 -9.14 6.24
C ASN A 55 3.01 -9.56 7.65
N PRO A 56 3.90 -10.56 7.81
CA PRO A 56 4.25 -11.07 9.14
C PRO A 56 5.02 -10.06 10.02
N ASP A 57 5.57 -8.97 9.46
CA ASP A 57 6.24 -7.93 10.24
C ASP A 57 5.23 -6.95 10.88
N VAL A 58 4.94 -7.16 12.18
CA VAL A 58 4.02 -6.30 12.95
C VAL A 58 4.49 -4.84 13.02
N ARG A 59 5.80 -4.59 13.07
CA ARG A 59 6.34 -3.23 13.20
C ARG A 59 6.12 -2.46 11.90
N GLU A 60 6.36 -3.12 10.77
CA GLU A 60 6.06 -2.56 9.46
C GLU A 60 4.55 -2.30 9.28
N ASN A 61 3.68 -3.22 9.71
CA ASN A 61 2.23 -3.02 9.65
C ASN A 61 1.80 -1.80 10.47
N ARG A 62 2.29 -1.65 11.70
CA ARG A 62 1.98 -0.48 12.53
C ARG A 62 2.44 0.81 11.88
N ALA A 63 3.65 0.82 11.30
CA ALA A 63 4.17 1.98 10.57
C ALA A 63 3.29 2.31 9.36
N PHE A 64 2.89 1.30 8.57
CA PHE A 64 2.01 1.48 7.41
C PHE A 64 0.65 2.08 7.81
N LEU A 65 -0.04 1.48 8.78
CA LEU A 65 -1.34 1.96 9.24
C LEU A 65 -1.27 3.39 9.77
N TYR A 66 -0.21 3.72 10.52
CA TYR A 66 0.04 5.06 11.03
C TYR A 66 0.27 6.08 9.89
N LEU A 67 1.17 5.76 8.96
CA LEU A 67 1.52 6.64 7.84
C LEU A 67 0.34 6.86 6.91
N SER A 68 -0.41 5.80 6.56
CA SER A 68 -1.60 5.91 5.69
C SER A 68 -2.66 6.81 6.32
N ALA A 69 -2.97 6.64 7.61
CA ALA A 69 -3.91 7.51 8.32
C ALA A 69 -3.43 8.96 8.38
N HIS A 70 -2.15 9.17 8.70
CA HIS A 70 -1.55 10.51 8.76
C HIS A 70 -1.58 11.21 7.41
N PHE A 71 -1.16 10.53 6.33
CA PHE A 71 -1.15 11.10 4.98
C PHE A 71 -2.56 11.36 4.43
N LYS A 72 -3.53 10.48 4.72
CA LYS A 72 -4.94 10.71 4.38
C LYS A 72 -5.49 11.96 5.08
N GLN A 73 -5.17 12.18 6.35
CA GLN A 73 -5.56 13.40 7.09
C GLN A 73 -4.95 14.67 6.48
N LYS A 74 -3.78 14.56 5.83
CA LYS A 74 -3.14 15.67 5.10
C LYS A 74 -3.71 15.88 3.69
N GLY A 75 -4.71 15.11 3.28
CA GLY A 75 -5.35 15.22 1.97
C GLY A 75 -4.52 14.64 0.82
N LEU A 76 -3.55 13.77 1.11
CA LEU A 76 -2.74 13.13 0.08
C LEU A 76 -3.48 11.96 -0.56
N ASN A 77 -3.13 11.69 -1.82
CA ASN A 77 -3.65 10.56 -2.61
C ASN A 77 -2.96 9.25 -2.19
N VAL A 78 -3.26 8.80 -0.97
CA VAL A 78 -2.84 7.50 -0.42
C VAL A 78 -4.06 6.59 -0.25
N PRO A 79 -3.89 5.26 -0.32
CA PRO A 79 -5.00 4.35 -0.11
C PRO A 79 -5.54 4.53 1.31
N GLU A 80 -6.87 4.62 1.41
CA GLU A 80 -7.52 4.56 2.72
C GLU A 80 -7.41 3.16 3.31
N VAL A 81 -7.08 3.08 4.59
CA VAL A 81 -7.15 1.80 5.32
C VAL A 81 -8.56 1.63 5.86
N TYR A 82 -9.25 0.62 5.35
CA TYR A 82 -10.63 0.31 5.72
C TYR A 82 -10.75 -0.42 7.05
N ALA A 83 -9.87 -1.40 7.29
CA ALA A 83 -9.86 -2.20 8.50
C ALA A 83 -8.49 -2.85 8.73
N SER A 84 -8.19 -3.25 9.96
CA SER A 84 -6.98 -4.01 10.28
C SER A 84 -7.21 -5.02 11.40
N ASN A 85 -6.41 -6.08 11.39
CA ASN A 85 -6.27 -7.03 12.48
C ASN A 85 -4.78 -7.37 12.64
N LEU A 86 -4.10 -6.62 13.52
CA LEU A 86 -2.67 -6.76 13.74
C LEU A 86 -2.27 -8.08 14.40
N ASP A 87 -3.16 -8.71 15.17
CA ASP A 87 -2.90 -10.03 15.77
C ASP A 87 -2.83 -11.12 14.70
N LYS A 88 -3.57 -10.93 13.60
CA LYS A 88 -3.55 -11.80 12.42
C LYS A 88 -2.62 -11.29 11.30
N HIS A 89 -1.88 -10.21 11.54
CA HIS A 89 -0.94 -9.64 10.56
C HIS A 89 -1.58 -9.18 9.23
N ILE A 90 -2.86 -8.77 9.28
CA ILE A 90 -3.63 -8.40 8.09
C ILE A 90 -4.26 -7.02 8.19
N TYR A 91 -4.49 -6.41 7.03
CA TYR A 91 -5.28 -5.20 6.88
C TYR A 91 -5.94 -5.12 5.50
N LEU A 92 -6.98 -4.27 5.38
CA LEU A 92 -7.67 -3.94 4.14
C LEU A 92 -7.41 -2.48 3.79
N GLU A 93 -7.09 -2.25 2.52
CA GLU A 93 -6.87 -0.93 1.96
C GLU A 93 -7.66 -0.71 0.68
N GLU A 94 -7.85 0.55 0.31
CA GLU A 94 -8.49 0.99 -0.92
C GLU A 94 -7.80 0.43 -2.17
N ASP A 95 -8.59 -0.11 -3.10
CA ASP A 95 -8.10 -0.56 -4.40
C ASP A 95 -8.04 0.60 -5.40
N LEU A 96 -6.83 1.11 -5.65
CA LEU A 96 -6.56 2.20 -6.60
C LEU A 96 -6.51 1.75 -8.07
N GLY A 97 -6.83 0.48 -8.35
CA GLY A 97 -6.88 -0.08 -9.71
C GLY A 97 -5.54 -0.62 -10.20
N ASN A 98 -5.33 -0.58 -11.52
CA ASN A 98 -4.25 -1.31 -12.20
C ASN A 98 -3.29 -0.43 -13.00
N THR A 99 -3.55 0.88 -13.06
CA THR A 99 -2.76 1.77 -13.90
C THR A 99 -1.50 2.19 -13.15
N LEU A 100 -0.41 1.48 -13.42
CA LEU A 100 0.93 1.92 -13.01
C LEU A 100 1.38 3.07 -13.90
N LEU A 101 2.16 4.02 -13.34
CA LEU A 101 2.74 5.12 -14.11
C LEU A 101 3.59 4.63 -15.30
N TYR A 102 4.29 3.51 -15.12
CA TYR A 102 5.06 2.87 -16.19
C TYR A 102 4.17 2.36 -17.33
N ASN A 103 3.06 1.68 -17.01
CA ASN A 103 2.11 1.21 -18.02
C ASN A 103 1.50 2.40 -18.76
N TYR A 104 1.12 3.45 -18.04
CA TYR A 104 0.64 4.69 -18.65
C TYR A 104 1.66 5.28 -19.64
N TYR A 105 2.95 5.32 -19.27
CA TYR A 105 4.02 5.76 -20.17
C TYR A 105 4.13 4.89 -21.41
N VAL A 106 4.13 3.55 -21.27
CA VAL A 106 4.22 2.62 -22.40
C VAL A 106 3.04 2.79 -23.35
N ASP A 107 1.83 2.90 -22.82
CA ASP A 107 0.60 3.07 -23.61
C ASP A 107 0.56 4.41 -24.37
N HIS A 108 1.27 5.43 -23.88
CA HIS A 108 1.30 6.78 -24.45
C HIS A 108 2.67 7.15 -25.02
N ILE A 109 3.54 6.18 -25.34
CA ILE A 109 4.94 6.45 -25.75
C ILE A 109 5.09 7.38 -26.96
N ASN A 110 4.07 7.45 -27.81
CA ASN A 110 4.03 8.33 -28.99
C ASN A 110 3.27 9.65 -28.75
N ASP A 111 2.81 9.90 -27.53
CA ASP A 111 2.12 11.12 -27.10
C ASP A 111 2.95 11.81 -26.01
N GLU A 112 3.96 12.56 -26.47
CA GLU A 112 4.87 13.31 -25.62
C GLU A 112 4.12 14.30 -24.70
N GLU A 113 3.05 14.94 -25.19
CA GLU A 113 2.30 15.91 -24.40
C GLU A 113 1.62 15.25 -23.21
N SER A 114 0.94 14.12 -23.41
CA SER A 114 0.32 13.36 -22.32
C SER A 114 1.34 12.86 -21.31
N ILE A 115 2.49 12.35 -21.76
CA ILE A 115 3.58 11.92 -20.88
C ILE A 115 4.11 13.09 -20.06
N VAL A 116 4.45 14.21 -20.70
CA VAL A 116 4.97 15.40 -20.00
C VAL A 116 3.94 15.88 -18.97
N ASN A 117 2.65 15.86 -19.31
CA ASN A 117 1.60 16.31 -18.41
C ASN A 117 1.44 15.40 -17.19
N ILE A 118 1.47 14.07 -17.32
CA ILE A 118 1.36 13.17 -16.17
C ILE A 118 2.58 13.30 -15.25
N TYR A 119 3.79 13.41 -15.80
CA TYR A 119 5.01 13.61 -15.00
C TYR A 119 4.97 14.95 -14.27
N LYS A 120 4.50 16.03 -14.92
CA LYS A 120 4.29 17.32 -14.25
C LYS A 120 3.29 17.23 -13.11
N SER A 121 2.24 16.43 -13.24
CA SER A 121 1.27 16.22 -12.16
C SER A 121 1.89 15.46 -10.98
N VAL A 122 2.64 14.38 -11.25
CA VAL A 122 3.37 13.63 -10.20
C VAL A 122 4.36 14.54 -9.45
N ILE A 123 5.19 15.29 -10.18
CA ILE A 123 6.19 16.19 -9.59
C ILE A 123 5.51 17.30 -8.76
N ARG A 124 4.32 17.77 -9.16
CA ARG A 124 3.55 18.76 -8.39
C ARG A 124 3.09 18.23 -7.04
N GLU A 125 2.76 16.95 -6.93
CA GLU A 125 2.32 16.32 -5.68
C GLU A 125 3.49 15.98 -4.74
N MET A 126 4.69 15.75 -5.27
CA MET A 126 5.85 15.31 -4.46
C MET A 126 6.19 16.22 -3.28
N PRO A 127 6.23 17.57 -3.40
CA PRO A 127 6.50 18.44 -2.26
C PRO A 127 5.47 18.31 -1.14
N ALA A 128 4.20 18.11 -1.49
CA ALA A 128 3.14 17.92 -0.49
C ALA A 128 3.40 16.63 0.31
N LEU A 129 3.77 15.55 -0.36
CA LEU A 129 4.15 14.28 0.27
C LEU A 129 5.45 14.38 1.08
N GLN A 130 6.48 15.07 0.59
CA GLN A 130 7.81 15.05 1.20
C GLN A 130 8.00 16.08 2.33
N MET A 131 7.33 17.23 2.26
CA MET A 131 7.56 18.35 3.19
C MET A 131 6.33 18.66 4.02
N GLU A 132 5.19 18.89 3.36
CA GLU A 132 3.97 19.32 4.06
C GLU A 132 3.38 18.20 4.91
N SER A 133 3.42 16.97 4.40
CA SER A 133 2.97 15.78 5.13
C SER A 133 3.80 15.51 6.39
N ALA A 134 5.08 15.89 6.42
CA ALA A 134 5.96 15.65 7.57
C ALA A 134 5.54 16.45 8.81
N LYS A 135 4.74 17.53 8.65
CA LYS A 135 4.28 18.36 9.76
C LYS A 135 3.38 17.57 10.69
N GLY A 136 3.82 17.35 11.93
CA GLY A 136 3.10 16.59 12.95
C GLY A 136 3.25 15.08 12.82
N LEU A 137 4.16 14.60 11.95
CA LEU A 137 4.51 13.19 11.86
C LEU A 137 5.42 12.81 13.03
N ASP A 138 5.07 11.74 13.74
CA ASP A 138 5.91 11.08 14.73
C ASP A 138 6.81 10.06 14.03
N PHE A 139 8.02 10.49 13.73
CA PHE A 139 9.03 9.66 13.08
C PHE A 139 9.47 8.45 13.91
N SER A 140 9.21 8.41 15.22
CA SER A 140 9.57 7.24 16.05
C SER A 140 8.77 5.98 15.69
N ILE A 141 7.63 6.15 15.01
CA ILE A 141 6.77 5.06 14.52
C ILE A 141 7.29 4.49 13.19
N CYS A 142 8.12 5.24 12.46
CA CYS A 142 8.66 4.80 11.18
C CYS A 142 9.56 3.56 11.35
N TYR A 143 9.40 2.62 10.43
CA TYR A 143 10.11 1.34 10.39
C TYR A 143 10.73 1.12 9.00
N PRO A 144 11.94 0.56 8.87
CA PRO A 144 12.82 0.02 9.91
C PRO A 144 13.60 1.08 10.70
N ARG A 145 13.54 2.35 10.30
CA ARG A 145 14.30 3.45 10.90
C ARG A 145 13.43 4.70 11.03
N ALA A 146 13.62 5.42 12.12
CA ALA A 146 12.98 6.71 12.35
C ALA A 146 13.57 7.84 11.46
N ALA A 147 14.81 7.67 11.01
CA ALA A 147 15.51 8.63 10.17
C ALA A 147 16.28 7.92 9.06
N PHE A 148 16.30 8.53 7.88
CA PHE A 148 17.14 8.10 6.77
C PHE A 148 18.54 8.72 6.94
N ASP A 149 19.35 8.10 7.80
CA ASP A 149 20.69 8.57 8.14
C ASP A 149 21.77 8.00 7.20
N ARG A 150 23.05 8.33 7.45
CA ARG A 150 24.18 7.83 6.66
C ARG A 150 24.18 6.30 6.55
N GLN A 151 23.78 5.59 7.60
CA GLN A 151 23.75 4.13 7.58
C GLN A 151 22.65 3.61 6.65
N SER A 152 21.45 4.21 6.72
CA SER A 152 20.35 3.92 5.79
C SER A 152 20.78 4.16 4.34
N MET A 153 21.44 5.29 4.06
CA MET A 153 21.98 5.58 2.72
C MET A 153 22.98 4.53 2.24
N ILE A 154 23.89 4.09 3.12
CA ILE A 154 24.88 3.06 2.77
C ILE A 154 24.19 1.72 2.48
N TRP A 155 23.20 1.33 3.28
CA TRP A 155 22.45 0.10 2.99
C TRP A 155 21.75 0.17 1.64
N ASP A 156 21.07 1.28 1.36
CA ASP A 156 20.36 1.47 0.09
C ASP A 156 21.30 1.41 -1.12
N LEU A 157 22.49 2.03 -1.02
CA LEU A 157 23.52 1.97 -2.06
C LEU A 157 24.15 0.59 -2.26
N ASN A 158 24.06 -0.32 -1.29
CA ASN A 158 24.61 -1.68 -1.37
C ASN A 158 23.53 -2.75 -1.61
N TYR A 159 22.25 -2.36 -1.68
CA TYR A 159 21.13 -3.27 -1.89
C TYR A 159 20.91 -3.59 -3.39
N PHE A 160 21.40 -2.73 -4.28
CA PHE A 160 21.38 -2.87 -5.74
C PHE A 160 22.77 -3.17 -6.30
#